data_AF-A0A836H2K7-F1
#
_entry.id   AF-A0A836H2K7-F1
#
_cell.length_a   1.000
_cell.length_b   1.000
_cell.length_c   1.000
_cell.angle_alpha   90.00
_cell.angle_beta   90.00
_cell.angle_gamma   90.00
#
_symmetry.space_group_name_H-M   'P 1'
#
loop_
_entity.id
_entity.type
_entity.pdbx_description
1 polymer ?
#
loop_
_entity_poly.entity_id
_entity_poly.type
_entity_poly.pdbx_seq_one_letter_code
_entity_poly.pdbx_strand_id
1 'polypeptide(L)'
;MHDQKKEKRVLIPEEQEAAAREHERVGALYKSVLASHKAHEYNANTLASTEALLLVVPEAYTAYSCRRLALEAVAASQPCAGATVTDTETSGVTEDAAAAALATHRQKWLVQELQLNSKVLLLNYKNYCAFSHRHWIFGQLVDLAALEMQQAAGCATGTAEDGTAPGTYELLRSLLRKEREQCEQLLKLDERNFHAWNYRRWVLEQERRATRLVATHAPSLLAPADDTRQPSASADPPFAFFSAEEAAELEYTAHKIKNNFSNYSAWHHRSLALQSAVARWQRQQAQAGAVGTGGEAVEHEQAGRAALLAQLQEDVDFLKQAVYCDPNDQSAWFYAPFVFQLLRSQCLHEDEEAVSLEHSFMNAVVELVAEVDRMGAEDECYLPYYFLLDQLVALPAASLERHITAAFAGAVPGSKSFIAFIWCVPATTLIAYRATRATLISRTYAPPLPPPLSPFSSFDWHAFFSGL
;
A
#
# COMPACT_ATOMS: atom_id res chain seq x y z
N MET A 1 14.50 6.43 22.59
CA MET A 1 15.39 5.61 21.74
C MET A 1 15.91 6.39 20.55
N HIS A 2 15.05 7.03 19.75
CA HIS A 2 15.46 7.83 18.59
C HIS A 2 15.61 9.32 18.93
N ASP A 3 16.61 9.96 18.30
CA ASP A 3 16.87 11.42 18.30
C ASP A 3 16.91 12.12 19.67
N GLN A 4 17.10 11.34 20.74
CA GLN A 4 17.29 11.88 22.08
C GLN A 4 18.70 12.46 22.17
N LYS A 5 18.80 13.80 22.07
CA LYS A 5 20.05 14.49 22.40
C LYS A 5 20.46 14.10 23.82
N LYS A 6 21.68 13.59 23.98
CA LYS A 6 22.25 13.29 25.30
C LYS A 6 22.56 14.58 26.02
N GLU A 7 21.55 15.17 26.64
CA GLU A 7 21.73 16.29 27.56
C GLU A 7 21.93 15.74 28.96
N LYS A 8 23.07 16.07 29.59
CA LYS A 8 23.29 15.78 31.01
C LYS A 8 22.47 16.77 31.85
N ARG A 9 21.16 16.60 31.87
CA ARG A 9 20.26 17.36 32.73
C ARG A 9 20.17 16.68 34.09
N VAL A 10 20.66 17.34 35.14
CA VAL A 10 20.42 16.93 36.52
C VAL A 10 19.02 17.43 36.88
N LEU A 11 18.09 16.50 37.09
CA LEU A 11 16.73 16.82 37.51
C LEU A 11 16.75 17.40 38.94
N ILE A 12 15.97 18.45 39.18
CA ILE A 12 15.78 18.98 40.55
C ILE A 12 14.96 17.98 41.39
N PRO A 13 15.04 18.01 42.74
CA PRO A 13 14.37 17.03 43.59
C PRO A 13 12.87 16.86 43.30
N GLU A 14 12.17 17.95 43.02
CA GLU A 14 10.74 17.94 42.66
C GLU A 14 10.47 17.20 41.33
N GLU A 15 11.32 17.41 40.32
CA GLU A 15 11.22 16.71 39.03
C GLU A 15 11.52 15.21 39.19
N GLN A 16 12.46 14.84 40.07
CA GLN A 16 12.76 13.45 40.39
C GLN A 16 11.58 12.77 41.07
N GLU A 17 10.95 13.43 42.04
CA GLU A 17 9.76 12.92 42.72
C GLU A 17 8.58 12.79 41.75
N ALA A 18 8.38 13.78 40.88
CA ALA A 18 7.35 13.72 39.84
C ALA A 18 7.58 12.55 38.86
N ALA A 19 8.82 12.34 38.41
CA ALA A 19 9.16 11.21 37.54
C ALA A 19 8.97 9.86 38.25
N ALA A 20 9.30 9.77 39.55
CA ALA A 20 9.08 8.57 40.35
C ALA A 20 7.58 8.25 40.50
N ARG A 21 6.76 9.27 40.80
CA ARG A 21 5.29 9.14 40.87
C ARG A 21 4.70 8.69 39.53
N GLU A 22 5.18 9.26 38.43
CA GLU A 22 4.72 8.87 37.10
C GLU A 22 5.12 7.43 36.75
N HIS A 23 6.35 7.02 37.06
CA HIS A 23 6.81 5.65 36.89
C HIS A 23 5.96 4.65 37.70
N GLU A 24 5.65 4.97 38.96
CA GLU A 24 4.78 4.15 39.80
C GLU A 24 3.37 4.05 39.22
N ARG A 25 2.80 5.18 38.78
CA ARG A 25 1.47 5.23 38.16
C ARG A 25 1.41 4.37 36.89
N VAL A 26 2.38 4.50 35.98
CA VAL A 26 2.46 3.68 34.76
C VAL A 26 2.67 2.21 35.10
N GLY A 27 3.52 1.90 36.09
CA GLY A 27 3.72 0.54 36.59
C GLY A 27 2.43 -0.09 37.13
N ALA A 28 1.60 0.69 37.84
CA ALA A 28 0.30 0.24 38.32
C ALA A 28 -0.68 -0.07 37.16
N LEU A 29 -0.70 0.76 36.11
CA LEU A 29 -1.51 0.51 34.92
C LEU A 29 -1.12 -0.79 34.22
N TYR A 30 0.18 -1.05 34.03
CA TYR A 30 0.66 -2.32 33.50
C TYR A 30 0.23 -3.51 34.34
N LYS A 31 0.40 -3.44 35.67
CA LYS A 31 -0.02 -4.50 36.59
C LYS A 31 -1.52 -4.77 36.50
N SER A 32 -2.34 -3.72 36.40
CA SER A 32 -3.80 -3.85 36.22
C SER A 32 -4.15 -4.63 34.95
N VAL A 33 -3.62 -4.20 33.80
CA VAL A 33 -3.89 -4.85 32.49
C VAL A 33 -3.41 -6.30 32.48
N LEU A 34 -2.23 -6.58 33.04
CA LEU A 34 -1.69 -7.95 33.13
C LEU A 34 -2.51 -8.82 34.08
N ALA A 35 -3.04 -8.27 35.18
CA ALA A 35 -3.91 -9.00 36.10
C ALA A 35 -5.22 -9.41 35.40
N SER A 36 -5.88 -8.48 34.70
CA SER A 36 -7.07 -8.78 33.89
C SER A 36 -6.78 -9.86 32.84
N HIS A 37 -5.64 -9.77 32.15
CA HIS A 37 -5.24 -10.79 31.18
C HIS A 37 -5.07 -12.17 31.83
N LYS A 38 -4.34 -12.24 32.95
CA LYS A 38 -4.05 -13.50 33.64
C LYS A 38 -5.32 -14.15 34.21
N ALA A 39 -6.25 -13.34 34.69
CA ALA A 39 -7.54 -13.81 35.20
C ALA A 39 -8.54 -14.13 34.09
N HIS A 40 -8.24 -13.80 32.82
CA HIS A 40 -9.19 -13.82 31.70
C HIS A 40 -10.47 -13.02 31.99
N GLU A 41 -10.35 -11.94 32.74
CA GLU A 41 -11.46 -11.06 33.11
C GLU A 41 -11.49 -9.83 32.19
N TYR A 42 -12.42 -9.86 31.25
CA TYR A 42 -12.57 -8.86 30.19
C TYR A 42 -13.89 -8.12 30.37
N ASN A 43 -13.84 -6.86 30.82
CA ASN A 43 -15.02 -6.05 31.13
C ASN A 43 -14.73 -4.55 30.95
N ALA A 44 -15.69 -3.70 31.36
CA ALA A 44 -15.56 -2.24 31.25
C ALA A 44 -14.36 -1.66 32.04
N ASN A 45 -13.97 -2.27 33.16
CA ASN A 45 -12.77 -1.85 33.91
C ASN A 45 -11.48 -2.19 33.15
N THR A 46 -11.46 -3.31 32.43
CA THR A 46 -10.37 -3.68 31.52
C THR A 46 -10.26 -2.66 30.37
N LEU A 47 -11.38 -2.18 29.82
CA LEU A 47 -11.38 -1.10 28.82
C LEU A 47 -10.82 0.19 29.39
N ALA A 48 -11.24 0.61 30.58
CA ALA A 48 -10.72 1.82 31.21
C ALA A 48 -9.21 1.73 31.50
N SER A 49 -8.75 0.59 32.02
CA SER A 49 -7.34 0.36 32.34
C SER A 49 -6.46 0.33 31.08
N THR A 50 -6.92 -0.32 30.01
CA THR A 50 -6.18 -0.36 28.73
C THR A 50 -6.15 1.00 28.05
N GLU A 51 -7.23 1.78 28.09
CA GLU A 51 -7.24 3.16 27.58
C GLU A 51 -6.23 4.04 28.33
N ALA A 52 -6.28 4.03 29.66
CA ALA A 52 -5.36 4.79 30.48
C ALA A 52 -3.90 4.42 30.22
N LEU A 53 -3.61 3.13 29.99
CA LEU A 53 -2.27 2.67 29.63
C LEU A 53 -1.85 3.13 28.23
N LEU A 54 -2.70 2.96 27.21
CA LEU A 54 -2.37 3.29 25.82
C LEU A 54 -2.19 4.80 25.57
N LEU A 55 -2.84 5.65 26.37
CA LEU A 55 -2.67 7.10 26.31
C LEU A 55 -1.35 7.59 26.94
N VAL A 56 -0.62 6.71 27.63
CA VAL A 56 0.67 7.03 28.25
C VAL A 56 1.81 6.23 27.62
N VAL A 57 1.53 4.97 27.29
CA VAL A 57 2.46 4.04 26.64
C VAL A 57 1.78 3.46 25.41
N PRO A 58 1.76 4.20 24.28
CA PRO A 58 1.16 3.74 23.03
C PRO A 58 1.67 2.36 22.58
N GLU A 59 2.93 2.04 22.85
CA GLU A 59 3.58 0.81 22.38
C GLU A 59 3.25 -0.43 23.24
N ALA A 60 2.38 -0.31 24.24
CA ALA A 60 2.00 -1.40 25.13
C ALA A 60 1.19 -2.49 24.38
N TYR A 61 1.88 -3.37 23.66
CA TYR A 61 1.29 -4.39 22.79
C TYR A 61 0.20 -5.23 23.47
N THR A 62 0.48 -5.74 24.67
CA THR A 62 -0.46 -6.58 25.43
C THR A 62 -1.78 -5.86 25.71
N ALA A 63 -1.74 -4.54 25.91
CA ALA A 63 -2.94 -3.75 26.16
C ALA A 63 -3.91 -3.78 24.97
N TYR A 64 -3.43 -3.77 23.74
CA TYR A 64 -4.30 -3.88 22.55
C TYR A 64 -5.02 -5.23 22.48
N SER A 65 -4.30 -6.33 22.77
CA SER A 65 -4.90 -7.67 22.79
C SER A 65 -5.96 -7.80 23.89
N CYS A 66 -5.65 -7.36 25.12
CA CYS A 66 -6.62 -7.34 26.21
C CYS A 66 -7.82 -6.44 25.89
N ARG A 67 -7.57 -5.31 25.22
CA ARG A 67 -8.62 -4.37 24.85
C ARG A 67 -9.58 -4.97 23.83
N ARG A 68 -9.10 -5.65 22.78
CA ARG A 68 -9.97 -6.35 21.80
C ARG A 68 -10.87 -7.38 22.49
N LEU A 69 -10.30 -8.21 23.36
CA LEU A 69 -11.07 -9.20 24.13
C LEU A 69 -12.12 -8.53 25.04
N ALA A 70 -11.78 -7.41 25.67
CA ALA A 70 -12.72 -6.63 26.48
C ALA A 70 -13.82 -5.96 25.64
N LEU A 71 -13.51 -5.47 24.44
CA LEU A 71 -14.51 -4.90 23.54
C LEU A 71 -15.53 -5.97 23.11
N GLU A 72 -15.06 -7.16 22.75
CA GLU A 72 -15.92 -8.29 22.39
C GLU A 72 -16.77 -8.77 23.57
N ALA A 73 -16.16 -8.92 24.76
CA ALA A 73 -16.87 -9.35 25.96
C ALA A 73 -17.93 -8.33 26.41
N VAL A 74 -17.61 -7.04 26.36
CA VAL A 74 -18.57 -5.96 26.70
C VAL A 74 -19.69 -5.88 25.67
N ALA A 75 -19.39 -6.07 24.37
CA ALA A 75 -20.41 -6.09 23.34
C ALA A 75 -21.38 -7.28 23.49
N ALA A 76 -20.88 -8.44 23.93
CA ALA A 76 -21.72 -9.62 24.19
C ALA A 76 -22.55 -9.52 25.47
N SER A 77 -22.07 -8.77 26.48
CA SER A 77 -22.70 -8.67 27.80
C SER A 77 -23.67 -7.51 27.96
N GLN A 78 -23.70 -6.53 27.05
CA GLN A 78 -24.75 -5.52 27.02
C GLN A 78 -26.04 -6.14 26.48
N PRO A 79 -27.10 -6.29 27.31
CA PRO A 79 -28.41 -6.67 26.82
C PRO A 79 -28.94 -5.52 25.94
N CYS A 80 -29.84 -5.82 25.00
CA CYS A 80 -30.70 -4.84 24.36
C CYS A 80 -31.51 -4.10 25.44
N ALA A 81 -30.91 -3.08 26.06
CA ALA A 81 -31.48 -2.30 27.15
C ALA A 81 -32.51 -1.32 26.56
N GLY A 82 -33.67 -1.88 26.25
CA GLY A 82 -34.91 -1.21 25.90
C GLY A 82 -36.17 -1.98 26.33
N ALA A 83 -36.05 -3.25 26.75
CA ALA A 83 -37.15 -3.98 27.36
C ALA A 83 -37.06 -3.89 28.89
N THR A 84 -37.34 -2.72 29.44
CA THR A 84 -37.87 -2.68 30.82
C THR A 84 -39.21 -3.38 30.79
N VAL A 85 -39.23 -4.61 31.30
CA VAL A 85 -40.45 -5.35 31.64
C VAL A 85 -41.14 -4.57 32.76
N THR A 86 -41.95 -3.59 32.39
CA THR A 86 -43.14 -3.24 33.14
C THR A 86 -44.26 -4.09 32.57
N ASP A 87 -44.75 -5.04 33.35
CA ASP A 87 -45.91 -5.87 33.06
C ASP A 87 -47.07 -5.03 32.49
N THR A 88 -47.13 -4.92 31.18
CA THR A 88 -48.28 -4.46 30.41
C THR A 88 -48.11 -4.99 29.00
N GLU A 89 -49.11 -5.73 28.56
CA GLU A 89 -49.19 -6.41 27.27
C GLU A 89 -48.81 -5.47 26.12
N THR A 90 -47.69 -5.73 25.45
CA THR A 90 -47.54 -5.40 24.02
C THR A 90 -46.59 -6.37 23.37
N SER A 91 -47.18 -7.36 22.70
CA SER A 91 -46.55 -8.23 21.72
C SER A 91 -45.87 -7.40 20.63
N GLY A 92 -44.65 -7.80 20.23
CA GLY A 92 -44.13 -7.52 18.89
C GLY A 92 -42.92 -6.59 18.78
N VAL A 93 -41.84 -6.80 19.53
CA VAL A 93 -40.51 -6.44 18.98
C VAL A 93 -40.14 -7.58 18.03
N THR A 94 -40.16 -7.31 16.72
CA THR A 94 -39.71 -8.28 15.72
C THR A 94 -38.22 -8.57 15.93
N GLU A 95 -37.78 -9.81 15.66
CA GLU A 95 -36.35 -10.18 15.76
C GLU A 95 -35.45 -9.21 14.96
N ASP A 96 -35.97 -8.70 13.85
CA ASP A 96 -35.31 -7.70 12.99
C ASP A 96 -35.04 -6.36 13.70
N ALA A 97 -35.96 -5.86 14.53
CA ALA A 97 -35.79 -4.61 15.26
C ALA A 97 -34.71 -4.73 16.36
N ALA A 98 -34.62 -5.88 17.02
CA ALA A 98 -33.59 -6.16 18.01
C ALA A 98 -32.20 -6.29 17.36
N ALA A 99 -32.11 -6.95 16.19
CA ALA A 99 -30.87 -7.07 15.43
C ALA A 99 -30.36 -5.70 14.95
N ALA A 100 -31.25 -4.84 14.44
CA ALA A 100 -30.91 -3.48 14.01
C ALA A 100 -30.41 -2.59 15.16
N ALA A 101 -31.01 -2.71 16.35
CA ALA A 101 -30.56 -2.00 17.55
C ALA A 101 -29.16 -2.45 18.00
N LEU A 102 -28.87 -3.75 17.96
CA LEU A 102 -27.55 -4.30 18.28
C LEU A 102 -26.48 -3.84 17.28
N ALA A 103 -26.80 -3.83 15.98
CA ALA A 103 -25.90 -3.34 14.94
C ALA A 103 -25.59 -1.85 15.12
N THR A 104 -26.60 -1.02 15.38
CA THR A 104 -26.44 0.41 15.68
C THR A 104 -25.57 0.64 16.93
N HIS A 105 -25.79 -0.16 17.97
CA HIS A 105 -24.95 -0.12 19.17
C HIS A 105 -23.49 -0.49 18.84
N ARG A 106 -23.28 -1.51 18.01
CA ARG A 106 -21.96 -1.95 17.56
C ARG A 106 -21.21 -0.89 16.77
N GLN A 107 -21.89 -0.23 15.83
CA GLN A 107 -21.35 0.90 15.08
C GLN A 107 -20.86 2.01 16.03
N LYS A 108 -21.69 2.38 17.03
CA LYS A 108 -21.39 3.47 17.95
C LYS A 108 -20.10 3.25 18.72
N TRP A 109 -19.90 2.07 19.30
CA TRP A 109 -18.68 1.81 20.06
C TRP A 109 -17.45 1.64 19.15
N LEU A 110 -17.61 1.09 17.93
CA LEU A 110 -16.51 1.02 16.95
C LEU A 110 -16.00 2.42 16.58
N VAL A 111 -16.91 3.40 16.43
CA VAL A 111 -16.56 4.81 16.20
C VAL A 111 -15.83 5.40 17.41
N GLN A 112 -16.28 5.12 18.64
CA GLN A 112 -15.58 5.56 19.85
C GLN A 112 -14.18 4.95 19.96
N GLU A 113 -14.04 3.67 19.61
CA GLU A 113 -12.76 2.98 19.62
C GLU A 113 -11.81 3.54 18.56
N LEU A 114 -12.31 3.90 17.38
CA LEU A 114 -11.54 4.59 16.35
C LEU A 114 -11.07 5.97 16.82
N GLN A 115 -11.89 6.70 17.58
CA GLN A 115 -11.50 7.98 18.17
C GLN A 115 -10.37 7.81 19.19
N LEU A 116 -10.44 6.80 20.06
CA LEU A 116 -9.34 6.49 20.98
C LEU A 116 -8.08 6.11 20.21
N ASN A 117 -8.18 5.21 19.23
CA ASN A 117 -7.05 4.81 18.40
C ASN A 117 -6.39 6.01 17.71
N SER A 118 -7.18 6.98 17.25
CA SER A 118 -6.69 8.22 16.67
C SER A 118 -5.90 9.06 17.69
N LYS A 119 -6.36 9.17 18.94
CA LYS A 119 -5.58 9.83 20.01
C LYS A 119 -4.24 9.13 20.22
N VAL A 120 -4.21 7.80 20.21
CA VAL A 120 -2.97 7.02 20.38
C VAL A 120 -2.00 7.24 19.21
N LEU A 121 -2.49 7.30 17.96
CA LEU A 121 -1.66 7.60 16.80
C LEU A 121 -1.14 9.05 16.80
N LEU A 122 -1.85 10.00 17.40
CA LEU A 122 -1.34 11.37 17.57
C LEU A 122 -0.18 11.44 18.57
N LEU A 123 -0.13 10.54 19.55
CA LEU A 123 1.00 10.43 20.49
C LEU A 123 2.23 9.81 19.82
N ASN A 124 2.03 8.75 19.03
CA ASN A 124 3.08 8.14 18.23
C ASN A 124 2.52 7.63 16.89
N TYR A 125 2.74 8.42 15.84
CA TYR A 125 2.25 8.14 14.48
C TYR A 125 3.09 7.08 13.73
N LYS A 126 4.11 6.50 14.39
CA LYS A 126 4.92 5.36 13.93
C LYS A 126 4.64 4.08 14.72
N ASN A 127 3.51 4.04 15.43
CA ASN A 127 3.15 2.90 16.27
C ASN A 127 2.49 1.77 15.47
N TYR A 128 3.22 0.68 15.27
CA TYR A 128 2.72 -0.52 14.59
C TYR A 128 1.47 -1.13 15.23
N CYS A 129 1.45 -1.23 16.57
CA CYS A 129 0.34 -1.85 17.29
C CYS A 129 -0.95 -1.03 17.15
N ALA A 130 -0.83 0.30 17.13
CA ALA A 130 -1.95 1.20 16.90
C ALA A 130 -2.56 1.02 15.50
N PHE A 131 -1.74 0.95 14.43
CA PHE A 131 -2.23 0.66 13.08
C PHE A 131 -2.85 -0.75 12.96
N SER A 132 -2.23 -1.75 13.59
CA SER A 132 -2.78 -3.11 13.63
C SER A 132 -4.15 -3.17 14.31
N HIS A 133 -4.32 -2.46 15.42
CA HIS A 133 -5.61 -2.32 16.08
C HIS A 133 -6.63 -1.57 15.22
N ARG A 134 -6.19 -0.55 14.49
CA ARG A 134 -7.02 0.18 13.53
C ARG A 134 -7.53 -0.72 12.41
N HIS A 135 -6.69 -1.61 11.87
CA HIS A 135 -7.14 -2.64 10.91
C HIS A 135 -8.23 -3.53 11.51
N TRP A 136 -8.08 -3.93 12.78
CA TRP A 136 -9.10 -4.74 13.46
C TRP A 136 -10.44 -4.00 13.56
N ILE A 137 -10.44 -2.72 13.97
CA ILE A 137 -11.67 -1.90 14.06
C ILE A 137 -12.42 -1.90 12.72
N PHE A 138 -11.72 -1.66 11.62
CA PHE A 138 -12.32 -1.66 10.30
C PHE A 138 -12.71 -3.06 9.81
N GLY A 139 -11.97 -4.11 10.20
CA GLY A 139 -12.40 -5.49 9.97
C GLY A 139 -13.79 -5.74 10.57
N GLN A 140 -14.02 -5.28 11.80
CA GLN A 140 -15.34 -5.38 12.44
C GLN A 140 -16.42 -4.59 11.67
N LEU A 141 -16.11 -3.41 11.15
CA LEU A 141 -17.03 -2.61 10.34
C LEU A 141 -17.35 -3.27 8.99
N VAL A 142 -16.36 -3.88 8.35
CA VAL A 142 -16.54 -4.62 7.08
C VAL A 142 -17.42 -5.84 7.30
N ASP A 143 -17.17 -6.63 8.34
CA ASP A 143 -17.97 -7.81 8.66
C ASP A 143 -19.42 -7.42 8.98
N LEU A 144 -19.61 -6.34 9.75
CA LEU A 144 -20.94 -5.82 10.08
C LEU A 144 -21.67 -5.30 8.83
N ALA A 145 -21.00 -4.56 7.96
CA ALA A 145 -21.58 -4.09 6.71
C ALA A 145 -21.97 -5.26 5.79
N ALA A 146 -21.14 -6.30 5.70
CA ALA A 146 -21.44 -7.47 4.90
C ALA A 146 -22.67 -8.24 5.40
N LEU A 147 -22.79 -8.41 6.72
CA LEU A 147 -23.96 -9.04 7.35
C LEU A 147 -25.25 -8.26 7.06
N GLU A 148 -25.24 -6.94 7.27
CA GLU A 148 -26.41 -6.08 6.98
C GLU A 148 -26.80 -6.13 5.50
N MET A 149 -25.83 -6.07 4.60
CA MET A 149 -26.08 -6.14 3.16
C MET A 149 -26.65 -7.50 2.72
N GLN A 150 -26.18 -8.60 3.30
CA GLN A 150 -26.73 -9.94 3.04
C GLN A 150 -28.17 -10.08 3.52
N GLN A 151 -28.48 -9.56 4.71
CA GLN A 151 -29.83 -9.56 5.27
C GLN A 151 -30.80 -8.74 4.41
N ALA A 152 -30.40 -7.52 4.03
CA ALA A 152 -31.20 -6.66 3.16
C ALA A 152 -31.51 -7.31 1.80
N ALA A 153 -30.52 -7.99 1.20
CA ALA A 153 -30.71 -8.72 -0.06
C ALA A 153 -31.67 -9.91 0.07
N GLY A 154 -31.67 -10.60 1.22
CA GLY A 154 -32.59 -11.71 1.50
C GLY A 154 -34.05 -11.27 1.65
N CYS A 155 -34.29 -10.13 2.31
CA CYS A 155 -35.64 -9.57 2.53
C CYS A 155 -36.26 -8.92 1.27
N ALA A 156 -35.45 -8.47 0.31
CA ALA A 156 -35.92 -7.79 -0.90
C ALA A 156 -36.68 -8.68 -1.92
N THR A 157 -36.91 -9.97 -1.63
CA THR A 157 -37.69 -10.87 -2.49
C THR A 157 -39.22 -10.67 -2.39
N GLY A 158 -39.69 -9.83 -1.47
CA GLY A 158 -41.08 -9.36 -1.41
C GLY A 158 -41.13 -7.88 -1.07
N THR A 159 -41.50 -7.04 -2.05
CA THR A 159 -41.83 -5.61 -1.91
C THR A 159 -40.79 -4.76 -1.15
N ALA A 160 -39.86 -4.11 -1.84
CA ALA A 160 -39.01 -3.08 -1.24
C ALA A 160 -38.89 -1.85 -2.15
N GLU A 161 -39.75 -0.86 -1.90
CA GLU A 161 -39.47 0.55 -2.13
C GLU A 161 -38.60 1.03 -0.97
N ASP A 162 -37.28 1.04 -1.16
CA ASP A 162 -36.39 2.14 -0.76
C ASP A 162 -34.94 1.74 -1.08
N GLY A 163 -34.38 2.36 -2.11
CA GLY A 163 -33.00 2.17 -2.56
C GLY A 163 -31.95 2.82 -1.65
N THR A 164 -32.10 2.72 -0.34
CA THR A 164 -31.18 3.31 0.64
C THR A 164 -30.18 2.25 1.10
N ALA A 165 -28.88 2.57 1.09
CA ALA A 165 -27.85 1.63 1.50
C ALA A 165 -27.92 1.35 3.02
N PRO A 166 -27.51 0.16 3.50
CA PRO A 166 -27.49 -0.10 4.94
C PRO A 166 -26.58 0.89 5.69
N GLY A 167 -27.00 1.30 6.88
CA GLY A 167 -26.33 2.36 7.65
C GLY A 167 -24.85 2.05 7.97
N THR A 168 -24.48 0.78 8.23
CA THR A 168 -23.06 0.44 8.46
C THR A 168 -22.23 0.60 7.19
N TYR A 169 -22.79 0.27 6.02
CA TYR A 169 -22.07 0.40 4.76
C TYR A 169 -21.74 1.86 4.44
N GLU A 170 -22.71 2.77 4.60
CA GLU A 170 -22.50 4.20 4.42
C GLU A 170 -21.47 4.77 5.41
N LEU A 171 -21.58 4.35 6.68
CA LEU A 171 -20.61 4.69 7.71
C LEU A 171 -19.21 4.22 7.33
N LEU A 172 -19.05 2.96 6.92
CA LEU A 172 -17.77 2.39 6.48
C LEU A 172 -17.16 3.21 5.34
N ARG A 173 -17.93 3.52 4.29
CA ARG A 173 -17.43 4.34 3.17
C ARG A 173 -17.01 5.74 3.62
N SER A 174 -17.79 6.36 4.50
CA SER A 174 -17.51 7.69 5.03
C SER A 174 -16.21 7.68 5.85
N LEU A 175 -16.02 6.65 6.69
CA LEU A 175 -14.81 6.47 7.48
C LEU A 175 -13.60 6.18 6.60
N LEU A 176 -13.68 5.27 5.61
CA LEU A 176 -12.56 4.97 4.71
C LEU A 176 -12.08 6.21 3.93
N ARG A 177 -13.00 7.08 3.49
CA ARG A 177 -12.63 8.37 2.87
C ARG A 177 -11.83 9.25 3.84
N LYS A 178 -12.27 9.34 5.09
CA LYS A 178 -11.55 10.07 6.16
C LYS A 178 -10.18 9.43 6.46
N GLU A 179 -10.06 8.10 6.41
CA GLU A 179 -8.77 7.42 6.59
C GLU A 179 -7.79 7.76 5.46
N ARG A 180 -8.27 7.87 4.22
CA ARG A 180 -7.44 8.30 3.10
C ARG A 180 -6.93 9.73 3.28
N GLU A 181 -7.80 10.65 3.73
CA GLU A 181 -7.42 12.03 4.09
C GLU A 181 -6.41 12.07 5.25
N GLN A 182 -6.57 11.22 6.27
CA GLN A 182 -5.61 11.12 7.37
C GLN A 182 -4.25 10.60 6.90
N CYS A 183 -4.20 9.64 5.97
CA CYS A 183 -2.95 9.21 5.34
C CYS A 183 -2.25 10.40 4.68
N GLU A 184 -2.98 11.27 4.00
CA GLU A 184 -2.41 12.47 3.38
C GLU A 184 -1.85 13.45 4.41
N GLN A 185 -2.54 13.66 5.53
CA GLN A 185 -2.05 14.49 6.63
C GLN A 185 -0.76 13.91 7.22
N LEU A 186 -0.70 12.61 7.48
CA LEU A 186 0.51 11.94 7.96
C LEU A 186 1.67 12.04 6.97
N LEU A 187 1.39 11.89 5.67
CA LEU A 187 2.40 12.01 4.60
C LEU A 187 2.76 13.46 4.26
N LYS A 188 2.05 14.45 4.80
CA LYS A 188 2.48 15.87 4.80
C LYS A 188 3.44 16.14 5.96
N LEU A 189 3.25 15.47 7.10
CA LEU A 189 4.14 15.58 8.27
C LEU A 189 5.45 14.83 8.07
N ASP A 190 5.38 13.60 7.54
CA ASP A 190 6.53 12.75 7.25
C ASP A 190 6.24 11.97 5.97
N GLU A 191 6.71 12.50 4.84
CA GLU A 191 6.45 11.94 3.51
C GLU A 191 7.10 10.56 3.28
N ARG A 192 8.06 10.18 4.13
CA ARG A 192 8.75 8.89 4.11
C ARG A 192 8.21 7.93 5.18
N ASN A 193 7.11 8.28 5.85
CA ASN A 193 6.48 7.41 6.82
C ASN A 193 5.91 6.15 6.16
N PHE A 194 6.66 5.06 6.25
CA PHE A 194 6.25 3.78 5.67
C PHE A 194 4.96 3.22 6.29
N HIS A 195 4.65 3.53 7.56
CA HIS A 195 3.38 3.11 8.15
C HIS A 195 2.19 3.79 7.47
N ALA A 196 2.29 5.10 7.21
CA ALA A 196 1.25 5.84 6.52
C ALA A 196 1.07 5.39 5.07
N TRP A 197 2.17 5.10 4.35
CA TRP A 197 2.10 4.50 3.01
C TRP A 197 1.47 3.11 3.00
N ASN A 198 1.89 2.23 3.91
CA ASN A 198 1.32 0.90 4.07
C ASN A 198 -0.18 0.97 4.41
N TYR A 199 -0.54 1.87 5.32
CA TYR A 199 -1.93 2.08 5.72
C TYR A 199 -2.76 2.64 4.57
N ARG A 200 -2.26 3.60 3.78
CA ARG A 200 -2.92 4.10 2.57
C ARG A 200 -3.26 2.97 1.60
N ARG A 201 -2.31 2.07 1.32
CA ARG A 201 -2.56 0.90 0.45
C ARG A 201 -3.65 0.00 1.00
N TRP A 202 -3.62 -0.24 2.30
CA TRP A 202 -4.65 -1.03 2.96
C TRP A 202 -6.04 -0.35 2.90
N VAL A 203 -6.13 0.97 3.10
CA VAL A 203 -7.38 1.75 2.98
C VAL A 203 -7.94 1.66 1.56
N LEU A 204 -7.11 1.85 0.54
CA LEU A 204 -7.54 1.74 -0.86
C LEU A 204 -8.08 0.33 -1.18
N GLU A 205 -7.45 -0.71 -0.66
CA GLU A 205 -7.97 -2.08 -0.80
C GLU A 205 -9.31 -2.26 -0.06
N GLN A 206 -9.49 -1.67 1.13
CA GLN A 206 -10.78 -1.70 1.81
C GLN A 206 -11.87 -0.94 1.04
N GLU A 207 -11.55 0.19 0.40
CA GLU A 207 -12.48 0.92 -0.45
C GLU A 207 -12.93 0.04 -1.63
N ARG A 208 -12.00 -0.67 -2.29
CA ARG A 208 -12.33 -1.63 -3.35
C ARG A 208 -13.19 -2.79 -2.85
N ARG A 209 -12.90 -3.32 -1.66
CA ARG A 209 -13.71 -4.38 -1.05
C ARG A 209 -15.12 -3.89 -0.76
N ALA A 210 -15.27 -2.68 -0.23
CA ALA A 210 -16.57 -2.06 -0.01
C ALA A 210 -17.34 -1.86 -1.33
N THR A 211 -16.67 -1.46 -2.42
CA THR A 211 -17.28 -1.38 -3.75
C THR A 211 -17.73 -2.75 -4.27
N ARG A 212 -16.91 -3.80 -4.11
CA ARG A 212 -17.26 -5.18 -4.49
C ARG A 212 -18.46 -5.71 -3.70
N LEU A 213 -18.54 -5.38 -2.41
CA LEU A 213 -19.65 -5.79 -1.54
C LEU A 213 -21.00 -5.30 -2.08
N VAL A 214 -21.08 -4.04 -2.52
CA VAL A 214 -22.29 -3.49 -3.17
C VAL A 214 -22.57 -4.17 -4.50
N ALA A 215 -21.53 -4.39 -5.31
CA ALA A 215 -21.70 -5.07 -6.60
C ALA A 215 -22.30 -6.47 -6.43
N THR A 216 -21.95 -7.17 -5.36
CA THR A 216 -22.47 -8.51 -5.06
C THR A 216 -23.90 -8.51 -4.50
N HIS A 217 -24.22 -7.62 -3.56
CA HIS A 217 -25.46 -7.72 -2.77
C HIS A 217 -26.53 -6.68 -3.12
N ALA A 218 -26.16 -5.55 -3.73
CA ALA A 218 -27.09 -4.47 -4.05
C ALA A 218 -26.61 -3.67 -5.29
N PRO A 219 -26.55 -4.31 -6.47
CA PRO A 219 -26.02 -3.66 -7.68
C PRO A 219 -26.81 -2.41 -8.10
N SER A 220 -28.09 -2.30 -7.70
CA SER A 220 -28.91 -1.10 -7.91
C SER A 220 -28.33 0.17 -7.27
N LEU A 221 -27.57 0.04 -6.18
CA LEU A 221 -26.94 1.16 -5.47
C LEU A 221 -25.64 1.66 -6.13
N LEU A 222 -25.11 0.92 -7.12
CA LEU A 222 -23.96 1.35 -7.93
C LEU A 222 -24.37 2.16 -9.16
N ALA A 223 -25.64 2.10 -9.56
CA ALA A 223 -26.13 2.90 -10.67
C ALA A 223 -26.00 4.40 -10.32
N PRO A 224 -25.45 5.24 -11.21
CA PRO A 224 -25.45 6.67 -10.97
C PRO A 224 -26.89 7.14 -10.75
N ALA A 225 -27.11 7.88 -9.66
CA ALA A 225 -28.40 8.50 -9.37
C ALA A 225 -28.83 9.30 -10.60
N ASP A 226 -29.99 8.93 -11.14
CA ASP A 226 -30.70 9.46 -12.29
C ASP A 226 -30.31 10.91 -12.64
N ASP A 227 -29.31 11.08 -13.52
CA ASP A 227 -29.06 12.36 -14.17
C ASP A 227 -29.94 12.35 -15.43
N THR A 228 -30.98 13.17 -15.40
CA THR A 228 -32.06 13.30 -16.40
C THR A 228 -31.59 13.89 -17.73
N ARG A 229 -30.42 13.50 -18.20
CA ARG A 229 -29.96 13.66 -19.58
C ARG A 229 -29.42 12.33 -20.04
N GLN A 230 -30.29 11.50 -20.63
CA GLN A 230 -29.84 10.40 -21.48
C GLN A 230 -28.87 10.94 -22.54
N PRO A 231 -27.58 10.56 -22.56
CA PRO A 231 -26.90 10.40 -23.83
C PRO A 231 -27.45 9.09 -24.41
N SER A 232 -27.77 9.13 -25.70
CA SER A 232 -28.18 7.98 -26.49
C SER A 232 -27.40 6.70 -26.14
N ALA A 233 -28.12 5.64 -25.80
CA ALA A 233 -27.60 4.30 -25.63
C ALA A 233 -27.01 3.78 -26.95
N SER A 234 -25.68 3.83 -27.11
CA SER A 234 -24.92 2.97 -28.05
C SER A 234 -23.38 3.19 -28.02
N ALA A 235 -22.77 3.64 -26.93
CA ALA A 235 -21.31 3.68 -26.86
C ALA A 235 -20.86 2.94 -25.61
N ASP A 236 -20.26 1.77 -25.79
CA ASP A 236 -19.44 1.17 -24.74
C ASP A 236 -18.43 2.23 -24.24
N PRO A 237 -18.17 2.29 -22.93
CA PRO A 237 -17.22 3.26 -22.40
C PRO A 237 -15.87 3.10 -23.13
N PRO A 238 -15.21 4.21 -23.53
CA PRO A 238 -13.94 4.13 -24.22
C PRO A 238 -12.94 3.34 -23.37
N PHE A 239 -12.17 2.49 -24.03
CA PHE A 239 -11.16 1.66 -23.36
C PHE A 239 -10.21 2.53 -22.53
N ALA A 240 -10.10 2.20 -21.24
CA ALA A 240 -9.19 2.85 -20.32
C ALA A 240 -8.18 1.82 -19.78
N PHE A 241 -6.90 2.00 -20.12
CA PHE A 241 -5.85 1.12 -19.60
C PHE A 241 -5.73 1.22 -18.08
N PHE A 242 -5.78 2.42 -17.51
CA PHE A 242 -5.78 2.65 -16.06
C PHE A 242 -7.22 2.83 -15.56
N SER A 243 -7.56 2.19 -14.43
CA SER A 243 -8.79 2.53 -13.71
C SER A 243 -8.67 3.94 -13.11
N ALA A 244 -9.80 4.57 -12.79
CA ALA A 244 -9.81 5.89 -12.16
C ALA A 244 -8.97 5.93 -10.86
N GLU A 245 -9.00 4.83 -10.09
CA GLU A 245 -8.22 4.69 -8.86
C GLU A 245 -6.71 4.58 -9.13
N GLU A 246 -6.30 3.76 -10.11
CA GLU A 246 -4.89 3.62 -10.48
C GLU A 246 -4.34 4.93 -11.05
N ALA A 247 -5.10 5.61 -11.90
CA ALA A 247 -4.73 6.93 -12.43
C ALA A 247 -4.55 7.96 -11.31
N ALA A 248 -5.47 8.00 -10.33
CA ALA A 248 -5.36 8.90 -9.18
C ALA A 248 -4.11 8.61 -8.32
N GLU A 249 -3.76 7.34 -8.11
CA GLU A 249 -2.54 6.98 -7.35
C GLU A 249 -1.24 7.22 -8.15
N LEU A 250 -1.29 7.12 -9.48
CA LEU A 250 -0.17 7.54 -10.34
C LEU A 250 0.03 9.06 -10.28
N GLU A 251 -1.04 9.84 -10.33
CA GLU A 251 -0.95 11.30 -10.17
C GLU A 251 -0.45 11.68 -8.77
N TYR A 252 -0.97 11.01 -7.72
CA TYR A 252 -0.54 11.23 -6.34
C TYR A 252 0.95 10.94 -6.15
N THR A 253 1.45 9.82 -6.68
CA THR A 253 2.87 9.46 -6.59
C THR A 253 3.74 10.37 -7.45
N ALA A 254 3.28 10.81 -8.63
CA ALA A 254 3.98 11.79 -9.44
C ALA A 254 4.20 13.10 -8.67
N HIS A 255 3.17 13.60 -7.96
CA HIS A 255 3.32 14.78 -7.11
C HIS A 255 4.34 14.55 -5.98
N LYS A 256 4.29 13.39 -5.30
CA LYS A 256 5.23 13.06 -4.22
C LYS A 256 6.68 12.92 -4.70
N ILE A 257 6.90 12.32 -5.87
CA ILE A 257 8.22 12.15 -6.49
C ILE A 257 8.78 13.50 -6.94
N LYS A 258 7.97 14.34 -7.61
CA LYS A 258 8.37 15.70 -8.03
C LYS A 258 8.79 16.57 -6.84
N ASN A 259 8.15 16.40 -5.69
CA ASN A 259 8.49 17.15 -4.48
C ASN A 259 9.77 16.63 -3.80
N ASN A 260 10.02 15.31 -3.84
CA ASN A 260 11.19 14.70 -3.24
C ASN A 260 11.56 13.38 -3.94
N PHE A 261 12.63 13.41 -4.75
CA PHE A 261 13.15 12.22 -5.43
C PHE A 261 13.66 11.13 -4.46
N SER A 262 14.03 11.48 -3.23
CA SER A 262 14.43 10.51 -2.18
C SER A 262 13.26 9.82 -1.49
N ASN A 263 12.03 10.06 -1.93
CA ASN A 263 10.86 9.39 -1.39
C ASN A 263 10.69 7.99 -1.98
N TYR A 264 11.52 7.03 -1.53
CA TYR A 264 11.43 5.62 -1.95
C TYR A 264 10.03 5.02 -1.81
N SER A 265 9.26 5.44 -0.80
CA SER A 265 7.90 4.94 -0.60
C SER A 265 6.95 5.38 -1.72
N ALA A 266 7.13 6.58 -2.27
CA ALA A 266 6.34 7.06 -3.42
C ALA A 266 6.69 6.27 -4.69
N TRP A 267 7.97 6.05 -4.97
CA TRP A 267 8.43 5.21 -6.08
C TRP A 267 7.89 3.77 -5.98
N HIS A 268 8.00 3.18 -4.79
CA HIS A 268 7.47 1.83 -4.57
C HIS A 268 5.95 1.79 -4.74
N HIS A 269 5.20 2.74 -4.20
CA HIS A 269 3.75 2.81 -4.38
C HIS A 269 3.37 2.97 -5.86
N ARG A 270 4.13 3.76 -6.61
CA ARG A 270 3.98 3.91 -8.07
C ARG A 270 4.15 2.57 -8.80
N SER A 271 5.18 1.80 -8.45
CA SER A 271 5.38 0.46 -9.04
C SER A 271 4.19 -0.47 -8.79
N LEU A 272 3.57 -0.40 -7.60
CA LEU A 272 2.42 -1.23 -7.26
C LEU A 272 1.17 -0.83 -8.06
N ALA A 273 0.98 0.47 -8.30
CA ALA A 273 -0.12 0.97 -9.15
C ALA A 273 0.03 0.48 -10.60
N LEU A 274 1.24 0.56 -11.16
CA LEU A 274 1.54 0.03 -12.50
C LEU A 274 1.36 -1.49 -12.58
N GLN A 275 1.86 -2.24 -11.60
CA GLN A 275 1.68 -3.69 -11.52
C GLN A 275 0.19 -4.07 -11.45
N SER A 276 -0.61 -3.34 -10.68
CA SER A 276 -2.06 -3.55 -10.61
C SER A 276 -2.72 -3.37 -11.98
N ALA A 277 -2.38 -2.28 -12.68
CA ALA A 277 -2.95 -1.98 -13.99
C ALA A 277 -2.57 -3.04 -15.03
N VAL A 278 -1.28 -3.41 -15.10
CA VAL A 278 -0.78 -4.46 -16.00
C VAL A 278 -1.46 -5.81 -15.70
N ALA A 279 -1.55 -6.21 -14.44
CA ALA A 279 -2.17 -7.47 -14.06
C ALA A 279 -3.68 -7.49 -14.40
N ARG A 280 -4.37 -6.36 -14.24
CA ARG A 280 -5.77 -6.22 -14.63
C ARG A 280 -5.94 -6.32 -16.14
N TRP A 281 -5.11 -5.61 -16.91
CA TRP A 281 -5.12 -5.64 -18.36
C TRP A 281 -4.85 -7.04 -18.92
N GLN A 282 -3.88 -7.77 -18.37
CA GLN A 282 -3.59 -9.15 -18.75
C GLN A 282 -4.78 -10.09 -18.48
N ARG A 283 -5.48 -9.93 -17.35
CA ARG A 283 -6.70 -10.70 -17.06
C ARG A 283 -7.82 -10.40 -18.06
N GLN A 284 -7.99 -9.13 -18.44
CA GLN A 284 -8.99 -8.72 -19.43
C GLN A 284 -8.68 -9.33 -20.82
N GLN A 285 -7.41 -9.34 -21.23
CA GLN A 285 -6.99 -10.00 -22.47
C GLN A 285 -7.25 -11.51 -22.46
N ALA A 286 -6.91 -12.20 -21.36
CA ALA A 286 -7.14 -13.63 -21.23
C ALA A 286 -8.64 -14.00 -21.32
N GLN A 287 -9.52 -13.10 -20.83
CA GLN A 287 -10.96 -13.26 -20.93
C GLN A 287 -11.49 -12.96 -22.35
N ALA A 288 -10.99 -11.90 -23.00
CA ALA A 288 -11.39 -11.52 -24.36
C ALA A 288 -10.92 -12.53 -25.43
N GLY A 289 -9.72 -13.10 -25.28
CA GLY A 289 -9.17 -14.12 -26.19
C GLY A 289 -9.99 -15.42 -26.23
N ALA A 290 -10.84 -15.67 -25.22
CA ALA A 290 -11.77 -16.79 -25.21
C ALA A 290 -13.07 -16.54 -26.02
N VAL A 291 -13.39 -15.29 -26.37
CA VAL A 291 -14.69 -14.86 -26.93
C VAL A 291 -14.62 -14.50 -28.43
N GLY A 292 -13.48 -14.74 -29.11
CA GLY A 292 -13.43 -14.78 -30.57
C GLY A 292 -13.74 -13.47 -31.32
N THR A 293 -13.37 -12.31 -30.78
CA THR A 293 -13.52 -10.99 -31.43
C THR A 293 -12.17 -10.43 -31.90
N GLY A 294 -11.69 -10.90 -33.06
CA GLY A 294 -10.30 -10.65 -33.50
C GLY A 294 -9.92 -9.20 -33.88
N GLY A 295 -10.88 -8.34 -34.24
CA GLY A 295 -10.60 -6.95 -34.67
C GLY A 295 -10.43 -5.98 -33.50
N GLU A 296 -11.47 -5.87 -32.67
CA GLU A 296 -11.49 -5.00 -31.48
C GLU A 296 -10.41 -5.39 -30.45
N ALA A 297 -10.13 -6.68 -30.30
CA ALA A 297 -9.10 -7.16 -29.38
C ALA A 297 -7.69 -6.61 -29.71
N VAL A 298 -7.36 -6.49 -31.00
CA VAL A 298 -6.06 -5.96 -31.45
C VAL A 298 -5.98 -4.45 -31.20
N GLU A 299 -7.05 -3.70 -31.47
CA GLU A 299 -7.10 -2.26 -31.19
C GLU A 299 -6.99 -1.96 -29.69
N HIS A 300 -7.69 -2.73 -28.84
CA HIS A 300 -7.60 -2.60 -27.38
C HIS A 300 -6.22 -2.97 -26.84
N GLU A 301 -5.57 -3.99 -27.43
CA GLU A 301 -4.21 -4.35 -27.08
C GLU A 301 -3.22 -3.24 -27.44
N GLN A 302 -3.31 -2.69 -28.66
CA GLN A 302 -2.48 -1.57 -29.10
C GLN A 302 -2.70 -0.32 -28.25
N ALA A 303 -3.95 0.04 -27.98
CA ALA A 303 -4.29 1.18 -27.11
C ALA A 303 -3.75 0.97 -25.68
N GLY A 304 -3.83 -0.25 -25.15
CA GLY A 304 -3.28 -0.59 -23.84
C GLY A 304 -1.76 -0.45 -23.78
N ARG A 305 -1.05 -0.95 -24.81
CA ARG A 305 0.40 -0.80 -24.94
C ARG A 305 0.81 0.67 -25.04
N ALA A 306 0.13 1.44 -25.88
CA ALA A 306 0.40 2.88 -26.05
C ALA A 306 0.19 3.66 -24.74
N ALA A 307 -0.88 3.35 -23.99
CA ALA A 307 -1.13 3.99 -22.70
C ALA A 307 -0.06 3.64 -21.64
N LEU A 308 0.37 2.37 -21.59
CA LEU A 308 1.45 1.95 -20.71
C LEU A 308 2.76 2.65 -21.08
N LEU A 309 3.09 2.70 -22.37
CA LEU A 309 4.32 3.34 -22.87
C LEU A 309 4.34 4.84 -22.57
N ALA A 310 3.22 5.54 -22.77
CA ALA A 310 3.08 6.95 -22.38
C ALA A 310 3.34 7.15 -20.88
N GLN A 311 2.89 6.23 -20.04
CA GLN A 311 3.15 6.29 -18.60
C GLN A 311 4.61 6.00 -18.25
N LEU A 312 5.25 5.04 -18.93
CA LEU A 312 6.67 4.73 -18.74
C LEU A 312 7.59 5.84 -19.26
N GLN A 313 7.16 6.60 -20.27
CA GLN A 313 7.86 7.81 -20.71
C GLN A 313 7.95 8.84 -19.60
N GLU A 314 6.84 9.14 -18.90
CA GLU A 314 6.85 10.02 -17.73
C GLU A 314 7.81 9.50 -16.64
N ASP A 315 7.78 8.19 -16.38
CA ASP A 315 8.63 7.56 -15.37
C ASP A 315 10.11 7.65 -15.69
N VAL A 316 10.48 7.44 -16.95
CA VAL A 316 11.86 7.63 -17.41
C VAL A 316 12.28 9.08 -17.30
N ASP A 317 11.39 10.03 -17.55
CA ASP A 317 11.72 11.44 -17.39
C ASP A 317 11.89 11.83 -15.90
N PHE A 318 11.12 11.25 -14.98
CA PHE A 318 11.39 11.37 -13.54
C PHE A 318 12.73 10.75 -13.15
N LEU A 319 13.04 9.56 -13.68
CA LEU A 319 14.31 8.90 -13.41
C LEU A 319 15.49 9.76 -13.88
N LYS A 320 15.44 10.31 -15.10
CA LYS A 320 16.47 11.23 -15.61
C LYS A 320 16.65 12.44 -14.69
N GLN A 321 15.55 13.08 -14.28
CA GLN A 321 15.61 14.22 -13.37
C GLN A 321 16.22 13.83 -12.03
N ALA A 322 15.78 12.71 -11.44
CA ALA A 322 16.29 12.24 -10.16
C ALA A 322 17.81 11.97 -10.19
N VAL A 323 18.30 11.25 -11.21
CA VAL A 323 19.73 10.90 -11.30
C VAL A 323 20.62 12.11 -11.59
N TYR A 324 20.09 13.15 -12.25
CA TYR A 324 20.81 14.42 -12.42
C TYR A 324 20.76 15.31 -11.17
N CYS A 325 19.71 15.20 -10.35
CA CYS A 325 19.58 15.96 -9.10
C CYS A 325 20.47 15.41 -7.98
N ASP A 326 20.44 14.09 -7.77
CA ASP A 326 21.32 13.39 -6.84
C ASP A 326 21.65 12.00 -7.43
N PRO A 327 22.84 11.84 -8.04
CA PRO A 327 23.21 10.60 -8.68
C PRO A 327 23.37 9.44 -7.70
N ASN A 328 23.53 9.69 -6.39
CA ASN A 328 23.67 8.64 -5.37
C ASN A 328 22.39 8.38 -4.58
N ASP A 329 21.29 9.05 -4.90
CA ASP A 329 19.98 8.74 -4.31
C ASP A 329 19.49 7.38 -4.80
N GLN A 330 19.56 6.39 -3.91
CA GLN A 330 19.21 5.01 -4.20
C GLN A 330 17.76 4.81 -4.66
N SER A 331 16.86 5.75 -4.34
CA SER A 331 15.43 5.58 -4.58
C SER A 331 15.10 5.38 -6.07
N ALA A 332 15.66 6.24 -6.93
CA ALA A 332 15.49 6.16 -8.37
C ALA A 332 16.15 4.90 -8.96
N TRP A 333 17.33 4.53 -8.47
CA TRP A 333 18.07 3.35 -8.94
C TRP A 333 17.41 2.02 -8.59
N PHE A 334 16.65 1.95 -7.49
CA PHE A 334 15.83 0.78 -7.18
C PHE A 334 14.54 0.72 -8.02
N TYR A 335 14.04 1.86 -8.53
CA TYR A 335 12.87 1.92 -9.39
C TYR A 335 13.19 1.63 -10.87
N ALA A 336 14.35 2.08 -11.37
CA ALA A 336 14.72 1.94 -12.78
C ALA A 336 14.68 0.49 -13.32
N PRO A 337 15.17 -0.55 -12.60
CA PRO A 337 15.07 -1.94 -13.07
C PRO A 337 13.63 -2.41 -13.30
N PHE A 338 12.69 -1.94 -12.49
CA PHE A 338 11.27 -2.26 -12.64
C PHE A 338 10.70 -1.63 -13.92
N VAL A 339 11.03 -0.37 -14.22
CA VAL A 339 10.64 0.30 -15.48
C VAL A 339 11.20 -0.44 -16.69
N PHE A 340 12.49 -0.80 -16.65
CA PHE A 340 13.15 -1.55 -17.71
C PHE A 340 12.52 -2.93 -17.93
N GLN A 341 12.15 -3.62 -16.85
CA GLN A 341 11.43 -4.89 -16.94
C GLN A 341 10.08 -4.73 -17.63
N LEU A 342 9.32 -3.66 -17.36
CA LEU A 342 8.05 -3.39 -18.03
C LEU A 342 8.24 -3.08 -19.52
N LEU A 343 9.21 -2.23 -19.88
CA LEU A 343 9.53 -1.94 -21.28
C LEU A 343 9.84 -3.22 -22.06
N ARG A 344 10.70 -4.09 -21.51
CA ARG A 344 11.13 -5.32 -22.19
C ARG A 344 10.06 -6.40 -22.24
N SER A 345 9.23 -6.52 -21.20
CA SER A 345 8.25 -7.63 -21.09
C SER A 345 6.85 -7.31 -21.61
N GLN A 346 6.42 -6.05 -21.58
CA GLN A 346 5.05 -5.65 -21.94
C GLN A 346 4.98 -4.87 -23.25
N CYS A 347 6.04 -4.15 -23.64
CA CYS A 347 6.08 -3.40 -24.91
C CYS A 347 6.77 -4.18 -26.05
N LEU A 348 7.34 -5.37 -25.80
CA LEU A 348 8.14 -6.18 -26.74
C LEU A 348 9.44 -5.49 -27.20
N HIS A 349 10.51 -6.26 -27.38
CA HIS A 349 11.82 -5.77 -27.84
C HIS A 349 11.83 -5.18 -29.27
N GLU A 350 10.72 -5.32 -30.00
CA GLU A 350 10.57 -4.83 -31.38
C GLU A 350 9.77 -3.52 -31.46
N ASP A 351 9.25 -3.02 -30.33
CA ASP A 351 8.63 -1.70 -30.28
C ASP A 351 9.74 -0.63 -30.25
N GLU A 352 9.91 0.06 -31.38
CA GLU A 352 10.93 1.08 -31.57
C GLU A 352 10.84 2.18 -30.53
N GLU A 353 9.64 2.53 -30.06
CA GLU A 353 9.45 3.57 -29.05
C GLU A 353 9.91 3.09 -27.67
N ALA A 354 9.58 1.86 -27.28
CA ALA A 354 10.04 1.27 -26.03
C ALA A 354 11.57 1.13 -25.96
N VAL A 355 12.19 0.70 -27.07
CA VAL A 355 13.66 0.63 -27.19
C VAL A 355 14.29 2.02 -27.15
N SER A 356 13.71 2.99 -27.86
CA SER A 356 14.15 4.39 -27.84
C SER A 356 14.11 4.97 -26.44
N LEU A 357 13.07 4.65 -25.67
CA LEU A 357 12.90 5.12 -24.30
C LEU A 357 13.95 4.52 -23.35
N GLU A 358 14.20 3.21 -23.45
CA GLU A 358 15.26 2.54 -22.70
C GLU A 358 16.64 3.18 -23.00
N HIS A 359 16.94 3.36 -24.29
CA HIS A 359 18.17 4.01 -24.76
C HIS A 359 18.28 5.46 -24.27
N SER A 360 17.17 6.19 -24.22
CA SER A 360 17.12 7.57 -23.74
C SER A 360 17.57 7.69 -22.28
N PHE A 361 17.12 6.78 -21.39
CA PHE A 361 17.60 6.77 -20.01
C PHE A 361 19.07 6.34 -19.92
N MET A 362 19.47 5.29 -20.62
CA MET A 362 20.86 4.83 -20.60
C MET A 362 21.84 5.90 -21.07
N ASN A 363 21.50 6.64 -22.13
CA ASN A 363 22.31 7.74 -22.63
C ASN A 363 22.46 8.85 -21.58
N ALA A 364 21.40 9.21 -20.86
CA ALA A 364 21.47 10.18 -19.77
C ALA A 364 22.44 9.74 -18.66
N VAL A 365 22.42 8.45 -18.28
CA VAL A 365 23.35 7.91 -17.28
C VAL A 365 24.80 7.93 -17.78
N VAL A 366 25.02 7.62 -19.06
CA VAL A 366 26.37 7.68 -19.67
C VAL A 366 26.89 9.11 -19.76
N GLU A 367 26.03 10.06 -20.12
CA GLU A 367 26.37 11.49 -20.16
C GLU A 367 26.77 12.00 -18.77
N LEU A 368 26.01 11.61 -17.74
CA LEU A 368 26.31 11.92 -16.34
C LEU A 368 27.68 11.37 -15.91
N VAL A 369 27.95 10.08 -16.16
CA VAL A 369 29.25 9.46 -15.86
C VAL A 369 30.39 10.18 -16.58
N ALA A 370 30.20 10.47 -17.88
CA ALA A 370 31.20 11.18 -18.69
C ALA A 370 31.38 12.67 -18.29
N GLU A 371 30.46 13.25 -17.53
CA GLU A 371 30.64 14.57 -16.92
C GLU A 371 31.42 14.44 -15.62
N VAL A 372 31.08 13.49 -14.75
CA VAL A 372 31.79 13.23 -13.48
C VAL A 372 33.27 12.90 -13.72
N ASP A 373 33.56 12.02 -14.68
CA ASP A 373 34.94 11.68 -15.08
C ASP A 373 35.71 12.94 -15.53
N ARG A 374 35.04 13.85 -16.26
CA ARG A 374 35.65 15.08 -16.77
C ARG A 374 35.96 16.08 -15.66
N MET A 375 35.13 16.09 -14.63
CA MET A 375 35.28 16.94 -13.45
C MET A 375 36.29 16.37 -12.44
N GLY A 376 36.68 15.10 -12.58
CA GLY A 376 37.65 14.43 -11.69
C GLY A 376 37.11 14.12 -10.30
N ALA A 377 35.78 13.98 -10.17
CA ALA A 377 35.09 13.73 -8.90
C ALA A 377 34.73 12.24 -8.73
N GLU A 378 35.74 11.36 -8.75
CA GLU A 378 35.56 9.89 -8.74
C GLU A 378 34.75 9.37 -7.54
N ASP A 379 34.83 10.04 -6.38
CA ASP A 379 34.19 9.60 -5.14
C ASP A 379 32.68 9.95 -5.05
N GLU A 380 32.12 10.68 -6.01
CA GLU A 380 30.79 11.29 -5.88
C GLU A 380 29.66 10.61 -6.65
N CYS A 381 29.88 9.52 -7.42
CA CYS A 381 28.86 9.05 -8.37
C CYS A 381 28.86 7.52 -8.62
N TYR A 382 28.75 6.68 -7.60
CA TYR A 382 28.91 5.22 -7.76
C TYR A 382 27.68 4.50 -8.36
N LEU A 383 26.46 4.98 -8.09
CA LEU A 383 25.24 4.28 -8.54
C LEU A 383 25.07 4.26 -10.07
N PRO A 384 25.37 5.33 -10.82
CA PRO A 384 25.43 5.28 -12.29
C PRO A 384 26.33 4.18 -12.83
N TYR A 385 27.57 4.04 -12.32
CA TYR A 385 28.47 2.97 -12.78
C TYR A 385 27.87 1.59 -12.48
N TYR A 386 27.33 1.37 -11.28
CA TYR A 386 26.68 0.11 -10.93
C TYR A 386 25.51 -0.22 -11.86
N PHE A 387 24.67 0.77 -12.17
CA PHE A 387 23.55 0.60 -13.09
C PHE A 387 24.03 0.21 -14.50
N LEU A 388 25.01 0.93 -15.05
CA LEU A 388 25.55 0.63 -16.38
C LEU A 388 26.20 -0.76 -16.41
N LEU A 389 26.94 -1.14 -15.37
CA LEU A 389 27.50 -2.48 -15.24
C LEU A 389 26.41 -3.56 -15.21
N ASP A 390 25.30 -3.35 -14.48
CA ASP A 390 24.18 -4.31 -14.48
C ASP A 390 23.52 -4.42 -15.87
N GLN A 391 23.34 -3.32 -16.59
CA GLN A 391 22.80 -3.35 -17.95
C GLN A 391 23.72 -4.11 -18.93
N LEU A 392 25.03 -3.89 -18.84
CA LEU A 392 26.01 -4.63 -19.66
C LEU A 392 25.98 -6.13 -19.39
N VAL A 393 25.83 -6.49 -18.12
CA VAL A 393 25.76 -7.88 -17.69
C VAL A 393 24.49 -8.56 -18.21
N ALA A 394 23.37 -7.83 -18.28
CA ALA A 394 22.09 -8.33 -18.76
C ALA A 394 22.01 -8.55 -20.28
N LEU A 395 22.94 -8.00 -21.08
CA LEU A 395 22.95 -8.21 -22.53
C LEU A 395 23.14 -9.69 -22.92
N PRO A 396 22.35 -10.24 -23.86
CA PRO A 396 22.58 -11.57 -24.41
C PRO A 396 24.02 -11.71 -24.92
N ALA A 397 24.67 -12.87 -24.68
CA ALA A 397 26.08 -13.07 -25.04
C ALA A 397 26.38 -12.81 -26.53
N ALA A 398 25.47 -13.19 -27.44
CA ALA A 398 25.58 -12.92 -28.86
C ALA A 398 25.46 -11.42 -29.22
N SER A 399 24.67 -10.66 -28.47
CA SER A 399 24.57 -9.20 -28.63
C SER A 399 25.82 -8.52 -28.10
N LEU A 400 26.36 -8.98 -26.97
CA LEU A 400 27.61 -8.47 -26.41
C LEU A 400 28.78 -8.65 -27.39
N GLU A 401 28.94 -9.84 -27.99
CA GLU A 401 29.98 -10.09 -29.00
C GLU A 401 29.81 -9.22 -30.25
N ARG A 402 28.58 -9.04 -30.76
CA ARG A 402 28.31 -8.14 -31.91
C ARG A 402 28.62 -6.68 -31.59
N HIS A 403 28.23 -6.19 -30.41
CA HIS A 403 28.47 -4.80 -30.02
C HIS A 403 29.95 -4.54 -29.73
N ILE A 404 30.66 -5.47 -29.11
CA ILE A 404 32.13 -5.42 -28.97
C ILE A 404 32.78 -5.39 -30.36
N THR A 405 32.39 -6.30 -31.26
CA THR A 405 33.00 -6.44 -32.60
C THR A 405 32.68 -5.26 -33.52
N ALA A 406 31.45 -4.74 -33.51
CA ALA A 406 31.04 -3.55 -34.26
C ALA A 406 31.72 -2.27 -33.71
N ALA A 407 31.93 -2.19 -32.39
CA ALA A 407 32.65 -1.09 -31.76
C ALA A 407 34.15 -1.07 -32.09
N PHE A 408 34.79 -2.24 -32.28
CA PHE A 408 36.16 -2.33 -32.80
C PHE A 408 36.30 -1.83 -34.25
N ALA A 409 35.21 -1.86 -35.03
CA ALA A 409 35.23 -1.52 -36.46
C ALA A 409 34.88 -0.04 -36.76
N GLY A 410 34.30 0.71 -35.82
CA GLY A 410 33.70 2.03 -36.08
C GLY A 410 34.11 3.18 -35.16
N ALA A 411 35.20 3.04 -34.38
CA ALA A 411 35.57 4.02 -33.36
C ALA A 411 35.92 5.40 -33.94
N VAL A 412 35.06 6.40 -33.68
CA VAL A 412 35.39 7.82 -33.80
C VAL A 412 35.82 8.32 -32.40
N PRO A 413 37.04 8.85 -32.24
CA PRO A 413 37.49 9.41 -30.97
C PRO A 413 36.56 10.56 -30.54
N GLY A 414 35.89 10.41 -29.39
CA GLY A 414 35.08 11.48 -28.77
C GLY A 414 33.56 11.27 -28.77
N SER A 415 33.02 10.13 -29.22
CA SER A 415 31.58 9.85 -29.07
C SER A 415 31.24 9.40 -27.63
N LYS A 416 30.43 10.21 -26.94
CA LYS A 416 29.91 9.89 -25.60
C LYS A 416 28.64 9.04 -25.73
N SER A 417 28.81 7.73 -25.90
CA SER A 417 27.70 6.77 -26.04
C SER A 417 27.92 5.57 -25.11
N PHE A 418 26.86 4.86 -24.73
CA PHE A 418 26.94 3.60 -23.97
C PHE A 418 27.94 2.60 -24.57
N ILE A 419 28.09 2.61 -25.90
CA ILE A 419 29.09 1.81 -26.63
C ILE A 419 30.54 2.19 -26.27
N ALA A 420 30.81 3.45 -25.95
CA ALA A 420 32.13 3.91 -25.49
C ALA A 420 32.38 3.56 -24.02
N PHE A 421 31.34 3.47 -23.17
CA PHE A 421 31.49 2.98 -21.79
C PHE A 421 31.89 1.49 -21.75
N ILE A 422 31.42 0.68 -22.72
CA ILE A 422 31.85 -0.72 -22.92
C ILE A 422 33.37 -0.83 -23.09
N TRP A 423 34.04 0.17 -23.69
CA TRP A 423 35.50 0.17 -23.89
C TRP A 423 36.31 0.15 -22.59
N CYS A 424 35.76 0.64 -21.47
CA CYS A 424 36.51 0.82 -20.22
C CYS A 424 36.45 -0.38 -19.26
N VAL A 425 35.60 -1.39 -19.53
CA VAL A 425 35.40 -2.53 -18.63
C VAL A 425 36.09 -3.79 -19.18
N PRO A 426 37.11 -4.35 -18.51
CA PRO A 426 37.76 -5.58 -18.96
C PRO A 426 36.77 -6.76 -19.04
N ALA A 427 36.82 -7.52 -20.14
CA ALA A 427 35.93 -8.68 -20.37
C ALA A 427 35.95 -9.73 -19.23
N THR A 428 37.09 -9.87 -18.56
CA THR A 428 37.28 -10.74 -17.39
C THR A 428 36.46 -10.30 -16.18
N THR A 429 36.33 -8.99 -15.94
CA THR A 429 35.51 -8.41 -14.86
C THR A 429 34.02 -8.68 -15.10
N LEU A 430 33.58 -8.58 -16.36
CA LEU A 430 32.19 -8.83 -16.75
C LEU A 430 31.79 -10.30 -16.56
N ILE A 431 32.70 -11.24 -16.88
CA ILE A 431 32.49 -12.69 -16.70
C ILE A 431 32.43 -13.05 -15.21
N ALA A 432 33.33 -12.49 -14.38
CA ALA A 432 33.34 -12.72 -12.94
C ALA A 432 32.04 -12.23 -12.27
N TYR A 433 31.58 -11.02 -12.62
CA TYR A 433 30.34 -10.45 -12.09
C TYR A 433 29.09 -11.24 -12.51
N ARG A 434 29.04 -11.76 -13.74
CA ARG A 434 27.96 -12.66 -14.21
C ARG A 434 27.83 -13.91 -13.34
N ALA A 435 28.95 -14.54 -12.98
CA ALA A 435 28.96 -15.71 -12.11
C ALA A 435 28.51 -15.39 -10.67
N THR A 436 28.96 -14.26 -10.12
CA THR A 436 28.54 -13.79 -8.79
C THR A 436 27.06 -13.40 -8.74
N ARG A 437 26.54 -12.72 -9.77
CA ARG A 437 25.14 -12.30 -9.90
C ARG A 437 24.18 -13.50 -10.00
N ALA A 438 24.51 -14.53 -10.78
CA ALA A 438 23.70 -15.76 -10.84
C ALA A 438 23.57 -16.43 -9.46
N THR A 439 24.65 -16.38 -8.66
CA THR A 439 24.71 -16.93 -7.30
C THR A 439 23.95 -16.07 -6.28
N LEU A 440 23.95 -14.75 -6.44
CA LEU A 440 23.20 -13.82 -5.59
C LEU A 440 21.70 -13.83 -5.92
N ILE A 441 21.31 -13.77 -7.19
CA ILE A 441 19.90 -13.80 -7.62
C ILE A 441 19.20 -15.08 -7.16
N SER A 442 19.88 -16.24 -7.18
CA SER A 442 19.33 -17.48 -6.65
C SER A 442 19.13 -17.47 -5.12
N ARG A 443 19.70 -16.48 -4.41
CA ARG A 443 19.58 -16.30 -2.95
C ARG A 443 18.71 -15.11 -2.54
N THR A 444 18.61 -14.05 -3.35
CA THR A 444 17.88 -12.81 -2.99
C THR A 444 16.56 -12.59 -3.73
N TYR A 445 16.33 -13.24 -4.89
CA TYR A 445 15.16 -12.99 -5.75
C TYR A 445 14.30 -14.23 -6.03
N ALA A 446 14.32 -15.23 -5.14
CA ALA A 446 13.13 -16.05 -4.93
C ALA A 446 12.28 -15.31 -3.88
N PRO A 447 11.39 -14.38 -4.26
CA PRO A 447 10.37 -13.95 -3.32
C PRO A 447 9.61 -15.24 -2.94
N PRO A 448 9.36 -15.53 -1.66
CA PRO A 448 8.22 -16.38 -1.37
C PRO A 448 7.04 -15.70 -2.07
N LEU A 449 6.45 -16.39 -3.05
CA LEU A 449 5.14 -16.00 -3.55
C LEU A 449 4.29 -15.70 -2.31
N PRO A 450 3.73 -14.49 -2.16
CA PRO A 450 2.77 -14.29 -1.09
C PRO A 450 1.72 -15.38 -1.27
N PRO A 451 1.45 -16.20 -0.25
CA PRO A 451 0.44 -17.24 -0.40
C PRO A 451 -0.85 -16.57 -0.87
N PRO A 452 -1.60 -17.22 -1.77
CA PRO A 452 -2.89 -16.68 -2.19
C PRO A 452 -3.69 -16.36 -0.94
N LEU A 453 -4.26 -15.15 -0.88
CA LEU A 453 -5.18 -14.74 0.18
C LEU A 453 -6.39 -15.69 0.17
N SER A 454 -6.29 -16.75 0.94
CA SER A 454 -7.36 -17.66 1.33
C SER A 454 -7.84 -17.26 2.73
N PRO A 455 -9.15 -17.27 3.01
CA PRO A 455 -9.69 -16.79 4.27
C PRO A 455 -9.26 -17.71 5.42
N PHE A 456 -8.80 -17.10 6.52
CA PHE A 456 -8.68 -17.67 7.85
C PHE A 456 -8.18 -19.13 7.96
N SER A 457 -6.89 -19.31 8.24
CA SER A 457 -6.47 -20.34 9.21
C SER A 457 -5.20 -19.89 9.96
N SER A 458 -5.16 -20.25 11.24
CA SER A 458 -4.23 -19.81 12.28
C SER A 458 -2.75 -20.01 11.93
N PHE A 459 -1.97 -18.93 11.95
CA PHE A 459 -0.51 -18.98 11.87
C PHE A 459 0.07 -19.13 13.29
N ASP A 460 0.83 -20.20 13.53
CA ASP A 460 1.46 -20.51 14.82
C ASP A 460 2.76 -19.72 14.99
N TRP A 461 2.72 -18.73 15.87
CA TRP A 461 3.83 -17.83 16.16
C TRP A 461 4.99 -18.51 16.90
N HIS A 462 4.81 -19.71 17.46
CA HIS A 462 5.87 -20.42 18.19
C HIS A 462 6.98 -20.98 17.29
N ALA A 463 6.69 -21.28 16.02
CA ALA A 463 7.68 -21.88 15.11
C ALA A 463 8.72 -20.88 14.57
N PHE A 464 8.41 -19.58 14.57
CA PHE A 464 9.28 -18.54 13.99
C PHE A 464 10.41 -18.09 14.94
N PHE A 465 10.24 -18.24 16.25
CA PHE A 465 11.24 -17.79 17.25
C PHE A 465 12.26 -18.87 17.65
N SER A 466 12.13 -20.09 17.15
CA SER A 466 12.98 -21.23 17.54
C SER A 466 14.22 -21.43 16.67
N GLY A 467 14.56 -20.48 15.79
CA GLY A 467 15.61 -20.63 14.77
C GLY A 467 16.55 -19.44 14.64
N LEU A 468 16.78 -18.69 15.72
CA LEU A 468 17.84 -17.69 15.85
C LEU A 468 18.90 -18.17 16.85
#